data_AF-A0A3L7Y6E7-F1
#
_entry.id   AF-A0A3L7Y6E7-F1
#
_cell.length_a   1.000
_cell.length_b   1.000
_cell.length_c   1.000
_cell.angle_alpha   90.00
_cell.angle_beta   90.00
_cell.angle_gamma   90.00
#
_symmetry.space_group_name_H-M   'P 1'
#
loop_
_entity.id
_entity.type
_entity.pdbx_description
1 polymer ?
#
loop_
_entity_poly.entity_id
_entity_poly.type
_entity_poly.pdbx_seq_one_letter_code
_entity_poly.pdbx_strand_id
1 'polypeptide(L)'
;MSFDPLGPLHAQPRLVTFMTDFGLRDPSAGVLSGVVLGIAPEARTLDLTHAIPPYDVEAGAEALVESLVHLPIGAHVAVVDPGVGTQRRPIAIRCGRGDALIGPDNGLLLPAAAALGGAVAAVILDDERWWGSSRSHTFHGRDLFAPVAAHLAAGVPFGDLGTPISPSDLVPATKLPIEIGAGVLNTSVRIVDGFGTLVLTGDRQAIEASIGTLTSGDPLKISVGDQQLTTVWANRFGDVPESQPLCYIDSAGRLALAINRGSAAERYGAVRRTPVVITRA
;
A
#
# COMPACT_ATOMS: atom_id res chain seq x y z
N MET A 1 -4.26 -19.74 29.74
CA MET A 1 -4.95 -18.44 29.65
C MET A 1 -4.13 -17.60 28.69
N SER A 2 -4.67 -17.37 27.49
CA SER A 2 -3.99 -16.64 26.41
C SER A 2 -3.75 -15.21 26.87
N PHE A 3 -2.48 -14.77 26.89
CA PHE A 3 -2.15 -13.37 27.09
C PHE A 3 -2.52 -12.66 25.78
N ASP A 4 -3.73 -12.12 25.70
CA ASP A 4 -4.06 -11.07 24.73
C ASP A 4 -3.71 -9.74 25.41
N PRO A 5 -2.50 -9.18 25.19
CA PRO A 5 -2.05 -7.98 25.88
C PRO A 5 -2.90 -6.74 25.57
N LEU A 6 -3.87 -6.84 24.64
CA LEU A 6 -4.69 -5.73 24.20
C LEU A 6 -6.21 -6.00 24.31
N GLY A 7 -6.60 -7.18 24.83
CA GLY A 7 -8.01 -7.58 24.92
C GLY A 7 -8.72 -7.69 23.55
N PRO A 8 -10.01 -8.04 23.55
CA PRO A 8 -10.79 -8.17 22.31
C PRO A 8 -10.77 -6.87 21.51
N LEU A 9 -10.79 -6.98 20.18
CA LEU A 9 -10.94 -5.82 19.29
C LEU A 9 -12.14 -4.99 19.74
N HIS A 10 -11.91 -3.73 20.09
CA HIS A 10 -12.98 -2.80 20.47
C HIS A 10 -13.91 -2.63 19.25
N ALA A 11 -15.07 -3.27 19.31
CA ALA A 11 -16.00 -3.55 18.22
C ALA A 11 -15.47 -4.59 17.20
N GLN A 12 -16.21 -5.69 17.05
CA GLN A 12 -15.91 -6.70 16.03
C GLN A 12 -15.83 -6.04 14.65
N PRO A 13 -14.71 -6.20 13.91
CA PRO A 13 -14.58 -5.58 12.60
C PRO A 13 -15.56 -6.24 11.65
N ARG A 14 -16.72 -5.61 11.44
CA ARG A 14 -17.69 -6.05 10.43
C ARG A 14 -17.21 -5.76 9.02
N LEU A 15 -16.17 -4.94 8.85
CA LEU A 15 -15.59 -4.61 7.56
C LEU A 15 -14.46 -5.58 7.23
N VAL A 16 -14.57 -6.29 6.12
CA VAL A 16 -13.47 -7.02 5.50
C VAL A 16 -13.13 -6.36 4.17
N THR A 17 -11.88 -5.94 3.98
CA THR A 17 -11.47 -5.32 2.72
C THR A 17 -10.50 -6.18 1.93
N PHE A 18 -10.48 -6.03 0.61
CA PHE A 18 -9.56 -6.76 -0.27
C PHE A 18 -8.73 -5.81 -1.12
N MET A 19 -7.42 -6.05 -1.16
CA MET A 19 -6.49 -5.43 -2.12
C MET A 19 -5.64 -6.54 -2.74
N THR A 20 -5.66 -6.70 -4.07
CA THR A 20 -4.86 -7.74 -4.72
C THR A 20 -4.31 -7.35 -6.10
N ASP A 21 -3.46 -8.18 -6.67
CA ASP A 21 -3.00 -8.14 -8.06
C ASP A 21 -3.74 -9.14 -8.98
N PHE A 22 -4.91 -9.65 -8.57
CA PHE A 22 -5.63 -10.70 -9.30
C PHE A 22 -6.32 -10.21 -10.58
N GLY A 23 -6.52 -8.90 -10.72
CA GLY A 23 -7.36 -8.32 -11.76
C GLY A 23 -8.84 -8.62 -11.57
N LEU A 24 -9.64 -8.14 -12.53
CA LEU A 24 -11.09 -8.35 -12.60
C LEU A 24 -11.50 -9.23 -13.79
N ARG A 25 -10.54 -9.77 -14.54
CA ARG A 25 -10.81 -10.63 -15.70
C ARG A 25 -11.31 -12.01 -15.27
N ASP A 26 -10.68 -12.55 -14.22
CA ASP A 26 -10.91 -13.91 -13.73
C ASP A 26 -11.65 -13.84 -12.38
N PRO A 27 -12.37 -14.90 -11.94
CA PRO A 27 -13.26 -14.82 -10.78
C PRO A 27 -12.52 -14.73 -9.43
N SER A 28 -11.19 -14.81 -9.43
CA SER A 28 -10.34 -14.91 -8.23
C SER A 28 -10.63 -13.82 -7.20
N ALA A 29 -10.82 -12.57 -7.63
CA ALA A 29 -11.18 -11.46 -6.74
C ALA A 29 -12.55 -11.66 -6.08
N GLY A 30 -13.60 -11.90 -6.88
CA GLY A 30 -14.97 -12.06 -6.37
C GLY A 30 -15.15 -13.27 -5.45
N VAL A 31 -14.36 -14.33 -5.65
CA VAL A 31 -14.39 -15.51 -4.78
C VAL A 31 -13.96 -15.17 -3.34
N LEU A 32 -13.08 -14.19 -3.13
CA LEU A 32 -12.66 -13.80 -1.77
C LEU A 32 -13.85 -13.29 -0.94
N SER A 33 -14.66 -12.41 -1.52
CA SER A 33 -15.89 -11.92 -0.91
C SER A 33 -16.87 -13.06 -0.66
N GLY A 34 -17.06 -13.96 -1.63
CA GLY A 34 -17.92 -15.14 -1.47
C GLY A 34 -17.51 -16.06 -0.31
N VAL A 35 -16.21 -16.27 -0.11
CA VAL A 35 -15.68 -17.03 1.04
C VAL A 35 -16.01 -16.34 2.36
N VAL A 36 -15.78 -15.03 2.44
CA VAL A 36 -16.10 -14.27 3.66
C VAL A 36 -17.58 -14.33 4.00
N LEU A 37 -18.44 -14.08 3.02
CA LEU A 37 -19.89 -14.10 3.21
C LEU A 37 -20.43 -15.49 3.56
N GLY A 38 -19.75 -16.56 3.12
CA GLY A 38 -20.10 -17.93 3.50
C GLY A 38 -19.79 -18.27 4.96
N ILE A 39 -18.74 -17.69 5.55
CA ILE A 39 -18.30 -17.95 6.94
C ILE A 39 -18.91 -16.92 7.91
N ALA A 40 -18.97 -15.66 7.51
CA ALA A 40 -19.46 -14.53 8.30
C ALA A 40 -20.50 -13.72 7.49
N PRO A 41 -21.77 -14.17 7.43
CA PRO A 41 -22.81 -13.52 6.61
C PRO A 41 -23.11 -12.06 6.98
N GLU A 42 -22.80 -11.65 8.21
CA GLU A 42 -22.99 -10.28 8.72
C GLU A 42 -21.81 -9.34 8.39
N ALA A 43 -20.73 -9.88 7.79
CA ALA A 43 -19.60 -9.08 7.36
C ALA A 43 -19.95 -8.26 6.10
N ARG A 44 -19.38 -7.06 6.01
CA ARG A 44 -19.41 -6.19 4.84
C ARG A 44 -18.09 -6.33 4.13
N THR A 45 -18.12 -6.78 2.88
CA THR A 45 -16.92 -6.86 2.05
C THR A 45 -16.76 -5.59 1.22
N LEU A 46 -15.52 -5.09 1.09
CA LEU A 46 -15.17 -3.93 0.28
C LEU A 46 -13.88 -4.19 -0.50
N ASP A 47 -13.96 -4.16 -1.83
CA ASP A 47 -12.77 -4.23 -2.67
C ASP A 47 -12.13 -2.84 -2.76
N LEU A 48 -10.88 -2.72 -2.31
CA LEU A 48 -10.10 -1.49 -2.44
C LEU A 48 -9.63 -1.34 -3.88
N THR A 49 -8.98 -2.39 -4.39
CA THR A 49 -8.60 -2.55 -5.78
C THR A 49 -8.09 -3.97 -6.01
N HIS A 50 -8.31 -4.50 -7.21
CA HIS A 50 -7.66 -5.73 -7.68
C HIS A 50 -6.72 -5.45 -8.85
N ALA A 51 -6.41 -4.17 -9.10
CA ALA A 51 -5.66 -3.71 -10.25
C ALA A 51 -4.20 -3.36 -9.91
N ILE A 52 -3.68 -3.87 -8.78
CA ILE A 52 -2.24 -3.74 -8.52
C ILE A 52 -1.49 -4.45 -9.65
N PRO A 53 -0.41 -3.86 -10.20
CA PRO A 53 0.40 -4.54 -11.19
C PRO A 53 0.86 -5.91 -10.67
N PRO A 54 0.77 -6.98 -11.49
CA PRO A 54 1.16 -8.32 -11.08
C PRO A 54 2.54 -8.34 -10.43
N TYR A 55 2.62 -8.97 -9.25
CA TYR A 55 3.84 -9.16 -8.47
C TYR A 55 4.47 -7.89 -7.86
N ASP A 56 3.86 -6.71 -8.03
CA ASP A 56 4.39 -5.45 -7.51
C ASP A 56 3.99 -5.22 -6.04
N VAL A 57 4.76 -5.85 -5.15
CA VAL A 57 4.54 -5.78 -3.69
C VAL A 57 4.56 -4.35 -3.17
N GLU A 58 5.43 -3.50 -3.71
CA GLU A 58 5.54 -2.13 -3.22
C GLU A 58 4.37 -1.25 -3.67
N ALA A 59 3.89 -1.40 -4.91
CA ALA A 59 2.67 -0.73 -5.36
C ALA A 59 1.46 -1.15 -4.51
N GLY A 60 1.35 -2.43 -4.16
CA GLY A 60 0.34 -2.92 -3.23
C GLY A 60 0.47 -2.29 -1.83
N ALA A 61 1.68 -2.21 -1.29
CA ALA A 61 1.91 -1.65 0.04
C ALA A 61 1.50 -0.18 0.13
N GLU A 62 1.72 0.57 -0.94
CA GLU A 62 1.30 1.97 -1.05
C GLU A 62 -0.21 2.13 -1.21
N ALA A 63 -0.84 1.30 -2.04
CA ALA A 63 -2.29 1.31 -2.18
C ALA A 63 -2.98 1.05 -0.83
N LEU A 64 -2.40 0.20 0.03
CA LEU A 64 -2.89 0.00 1.41
C LEU A 64 -2.73 1.25 2.27
N VAL A 65 -1.56 1.90 2.24
CA VAL A 65 -1.32 3.13 3.01
C VAL A 65 -2.31 4.23 2.60
N GLU A 66 -2.48 4.44 1.29
CA GLU A 66 -3.36 5.47 0.74
C GLU A 66 -4.84 5.19 1.04
N SER A 67 -5.24 3.91 1.07
CA SER A 67 -6.65 3.54 1.29
C SER A 67 -7.02 3.48 2.77
N LEU A 68 -6.27 2.70 3.57
CA LEU A 68 -6.73 2.25 4.89
C LEU A 68 -6.82 3.39 5.92
N VAL A 69 -6.04 4.46 5.77
CA VAL A 69 -6.10 5.63 6.66
C VAL A 69 -7.46 6.33 6.63
N HIS A 70 -8.26 6.13 5.57
CA HIS A 70 -9.59 6.73 5.40
C HIS A 70 -10.75 5.79 5.76
N LEU A 71 -10.47 4.52 6.06
CA LEU A 71 -11.49 3.51 6.31
C LEU A 71 -11.76 3.30 7.81
N PRO A 72 -12.96 2.80 8.16
CA PRO A 72 -13.22 2.27 9.49
C PRO A 72 -12.27 1.12 9.85
N ILE A 73 -12.11 0.88 11.15
CA ILE A 73 -11.36 -0.28 11.67
C ILE A 73 -11.93 -1.57 11.07
N GLY A 74 -11.07 -2.38 10.46
CA GLY A 74 -11.47 -3.60 9.76
C GLY A 74 -10.44 -4.73 9.79
N ALA A 75 -10.79 -5.83 9.14
CA ALA A 75 -9.87 -6.88 8.73
C ALA A 75 -9.54 -6.69 7.24
N HIS A 76 -8.28 -6.45 6.92
CA HIS A 76 -7.85 -6.06 5.58
C HIS A 76 -6.99 -7.17 4.98
N VAL A 77 -7.55 -7.88 4.02
CA VAL A 77 -6.84 -8.89 3.24
C VAL A 77 -6.11 -8.22 2.10
N ALA A 78 -4.80 -8.46 2.03
CA ALA A 78 -3.93 -7.93 1.00
C ALA A 78 -3.10 -9.05 0.38
N VAL A 79 -3.16 -9.18 -0.95
CA VAL A 79 -2.46 -10.27 -1.66
C VAL A 79 -1.79 -9.74 -2.92
N VAL A 80 -0.48 -9.53 -2.80
CA VAL A 80 0.46 -9.46 -3.92
C VAL A 80 1.58 -10.43 -3.56
N ASP A 81 1.56 -11.63 -4.13
CA ASP A 81 2.26 -12.77 -3.56
C ASP A 81 3.00 -13.61 -4.62
N PRO A 82 4.12 -13.10 -5.17
CA PRO A 82 4.94 -13.86 -6.11
C PRO A 82 5.54 -15.14 -5.49
N GLY A 83 5.56 -15.24 -4.16
CA GLY A 83 6.08 -16.39 -3.41
C GLY A 83 5.00 -17.34 -2.90
N VAL A 84 3.76 -17.28 -3.41
CA VAL A 84 2.66 -18.14 -2.96
C VAL A 84 3.05 -19.62 -3.00
N GLY A 85 2.68 -20.37 -1.96
CA GLY A 85 2.99 -21.80 -1.85
C GLY A 85 4.45 -22.15 -1.56
N THR A 86 5.32 -21.17 -1.30
CA THR A 86 6.74 -21.39 -0.97
C THR A 86 7.03 -21.20 0.52
N GLN A 87 8.24 -20.73 0.88
CA GLN A 87 8.69 -20.55 2.27
C GLN A 87 8.15 -19.28 2.95
N ARG A 88 7.52 -18.36 2.21
CA ARG A 88 7.01 -17.11 2.78
C ARG A 88 5.88 -17.38 3.77
N ARG A 89 5.96 -16.78 4.96
CA ARG A 89 4.97 -16.98 6.05
C ARG A 89 3.63 -16.31 5.68
N PRO A 90 2.47 -16.98 5.85
CA PRO A 90 1.19 -16.29 5.91
C PRO A 90 1.06 -15.65 7.29
N ILE A 91 0.73 -14.35 7.35
CA ILE A 91 0.70 -13.61 8.61
C ILE A 91 -0.57 -12.80 8.77
N ALA A 92 -0.87 -12.47 10.03
CA ALA A 92 -1.74 -11.37 10.38
C ALA A 92 -1.02 -10.41 11.32
N ILE A 93 -1.28 -9.11 11.18
CA ILE A 93 -0.75 -8.02 12.01
C ILE A 93 -1.92 -7.29 12.64
N ARG A 94 -1.89 -7.13 13.97
CA ARG A 94 -2.78 -6.20 14.68
C ARG A 94 -2.12 -4.83 14.74
N CYS A 95 -2.84 -3.80 14.31
CA CYS A 95 -2.37 -2.43 14.28
C CYS A 95 -2.77 -1.68 15.57
N GLY A 96 -2.03 -0.63 15.92
CA GLY A 96 -2.32 0.20 17.09
C GLY A 96 -3.69 0.89 17.05
N ARG A 97 -4.17 1.24 15.85
CA ARG A 97 -5.53 1.78 15.63
C ARG A 97 -6.64 0.76 15.90
N GLY A 98 -6.32 -0.54 15.83
CA GLY A 98 -7.26 -1.65 16.02
C GLY A 98 -7.47 -2.52 14.78
N ASP A 99 -6.95 -2.14 13.61
CA ASP A 99 -7.08 -2.91 12.38
C ASP A 99 -6.31 -4.22 12.42
N ALA A 100 -6.76 -5.20 11.63
CA ALA A 100 -5.98 -6.40 11.35
C ALA A 100 -5.61 -6.43 9.86
N LEU A 101 -4.32 -6.55 9.56
CA LEU A 101 -3.81 -6.74 8.20
C LEU A 101 -3.48 -8.21 8.00
N ILE A 102 -3.94 -8.83 6.92
CA ILE A 102 -3.84 -10.26 6.67
C ILE A 102 -3.26 -10.49 5.28
N GLY A 103 -2.20 -11.27 5.15
CA GLY A 103 -1.52 -11.45 3.87
C GLY A 103 -0.16 -12.14 3.94
N PRO A 104 0.62 -12.10 2.84
CA PRO A 104 1.96 -12.65 2.79
C PRO A 104 2.97 -11.79 3.59
N ASP A 105 3.90 -12.45 4.26
CA ASP A 105 5.05 -11.80 4.89
C ASP A 105 6.18 -11.56 3.87
N ASN A 106 6.02 -10.50 3.08
CA ASN A 106 6.96 -10.12 2.01
C ASN A 106 7.21 -8.61 1.95
N GLY A 107 6.89 -7.88 3.02
CA GLY A 107 6.98 -6.41 3.08
C GLY A 107 5.70 -5.67 2.67
N LEU A 108 4.66 -6.36 2.19
CA LEU A 108 3.40 -5.75 1.74
C LEU A 108 2.65 -4.99 2.85
N LEU A 109 2.57 -5.58 4.05
CA LEU A 109 1.64 -5.12 5.09
C LEU A 109 2.22 -4.06 6.03
N LEU A 110 3.54 -4.08 6.26
CA LEU A 110 4.19 -3.24 7.28
C LEU A 110 4.03 -1.73 7.06
N PRO A 111 4.10 -1.20 5.82
CA PRO A 111 3.87 0.23 5.59
C PRO A 111 2.49 0.69 6.05
N ALA A 112 1.45 -0.11 5.77
CA ALA A 112 0.11 0.16 6.25
C ALA A 112 0.02 0.03 7.78
N ALA A 113 0.64 -1.00 8.37
CA ALA A 113 0.67 -1.15 9.83
C ALA A 113 1.27 0.09 10.50
N ALA A 114 2.36 0.64 9.96
CA ALA A 114 2.98 1.86 10.45
C ALA A 114 2.02 3.07 10.38
N ALA A 115 1.33 3.25 9.25
CA ALA A 115 0.34 4.32 9.08
C ALA A 115 -0.88 4.17 10.01
N LEU A 116 -1.21 2.95 10.42
CA LEU A 116 -2.33 2.61 11.29
C LEU A 116 -1.96 2.50 12.78
N GLY A 117 -0.92 3.23 13.21
CA GLY A 117 -0.50 3.29 14.62
C GLY A 117 0.50 2.21 15.04
N GLY A 118 1.16 1.56 14.08
CA GLY A 118 2.20 0.56 14.30
C GLY A 118 1.70 -0.88 14.45
N ALA A 119 2.57 -1.84 14.18
CA ALA A 119 2.31 -3.26 14.41
C ALA A 119 2.47 -3.59 15.91
N VAL A 120 1.36 -3.81 16.60
CA VAL A 120 1.36 -4.07 18.07
C VAL A 120 1.40 -5.56 18.40
N ALA A 121 0.94 -6.42 17.50
CA ALA A 121 1.08 -7.87 17.59
C ALA A 121 1.08 -8.48 16.18
N ALA A 122 1.70 -9.65 16.03
CA ALA A 122 1.66 -10.42 14.80
C ALA A 122 1.57 -11.92 15.10
N VAL A 123 0.95 -12.66 14.18
CA VAL A 123 0.83 -14.12 14.23
C VAL A 123 1.15 -14.71 12.86
N ILE A 124 1.74 -15.90 12.86
CA ILE A 124 1.82 -16.78 11.70
C ILE A 124 0.49 -17.53 11.63
N LEU A 125 -0.13 -17.58 10.45
CA LEU A 125 -1.42 -18.22 10.23
C LEU A 125 -1.25 -19.71 9.94
N ASP A 126 -0.75 -20.46 10.92
CA ASP A 126 -0.43 -21.90 10.85
C ASP A 126 -1.50 -22.81 11.50
N ASP A 127 -2.55 -22.23 12.07
CA ASP A 127 -3.68 -22.98 12.62
C ASP A 127 -4.74 -23.25 11.54
N GLU A 128 -4.70 -24.47 11.01
CA GLU A 128 -5.57 -24.97 9.95
C GLU A 128 -7.07 -24.93 10.26
N ARG A 129 -7.47 -24.77 11.54
CA ARG A 129 -8.88 -24.63 11.94
C ARG A 129 -9.54 -23.39 11.36
N TRP A 130 -8.75 -22.37 11.04
CA TRP A 130 -9.23 -21.08 10.51
C TRP A 130 -9.10 -20.95 9.00
N TRP A 131 -8.65 -22.01 8.33
CA TRP A 131 -8.48 -22.01 6.88
C TRP A 131 -9.76 -22.54 6.19
N GLY A 132 -9.87 -22.29 4.88
CA GLY A 132 -10.97 -22.81 4.07
C GLY A 132 -10.92 -24.33 3.89
N SER A 133 -11.97 -24.93 3.36
CA SER A 133 -12.01 -26.39 3.10
C SER A 133 -11.10 -26.84 1.95
N SER A 134 -10.73 -25.92 1.06
CA SER A 134 -9.78 -26.19 -0.02
C SER A 134 -8.35 -25.87 0.42
N ARG A 135 -7.38 -26.64 -0.07
CA ARG A 135 -5.95 -26.57 0.30
C ARG A 135 -5.09 -26.40 -0.96
N SER A 136 -5.34 -25.35 -1.75
CA SER A 136 -4.53 -25.04 -2.92
C SER A 136 -3.20 -24.40 -2.52
N HIS A 137 -2.12 -24.86 -3.13
CA HIS A 137 -0.79 -24.24 -3.00
C HIS A 137 -0.64 -22.94 -3.78
N THR A 138 -1.58 -22.61 -4.68
CA THR A 138 -1.49 -21.43 -5.56
C THR A 138 -2.55 -20.37 -5.26
N PHE A 139 -3.45 -20.61 -4.30
CA PHE A 139 -4.55 -19.67 -4.02
C PHE A 139 -4.80 -19.46 -2.53
N HIS A 140 -3.74 -19.09 -1.79
CA HIS A 140 -3.84 -18.74 -0.37
C HIS A 140 -4.79 -17.56 -0.09
N GLY A 141 -5.05 -16.68 -1.06
CA GLY A 141 -6.12 -15.66 -0.95
C GLY A 141 -7.47 -16.27 -0.57
N ARG A 142 -7.93 -17.27 -1.34
CA ARG A 142 -9.20 -17.98 -1.12
C ARG A 142 -9.13 -18.95 0.05
N ASP A 143 -8.03 -19.69 0.16
CA ASP A 143 -7.95 -20.86 1.04
C ASP A 143 -7.48 -20.55 2.45
N LEU A 144 -6.85 -19.40 2.66
CA LEU A 144 -6.23 -19.05 3.94
C LEU A 144 -6.60 -17.63 4.37
N PHE A 145 -6.30 -16.62 3.55
CA PHE A 145 -6.42 -15.22 3.97
C PHE A 145 -7.88 -14.76 4.12
N ALA A 146 -8.75 -15.03 3.14
CA ALA A 146 -10.17 -14.69 3.23
C ALA A 146 -10.91 -15.44 4.36
N PRO A 147 -10.71 -16.77 4.57
CA PRO A 147 -11.27 -17.49 5.71
C PRO A 147 -10.84 -16.91 7.05
N VAL A 148 -9.54 -16.63 7.24
CA VAL A 148 -9.02 -16.02 8.48
C VAL A 148 -9.67 -14.65 8.75
N ALA A 149 -9.79 -13.81 7.73
CA ALA A 149 -10.46 -12.51 7.86
C ALA A 149 -11.94 -12.66 8.23
N ALA A 150 -12.64 -13.65 7.66
CA ALA A 150 -14.02 -13.94 7.98
C ALA A 150 -14.20 -14.39 9.45
N HIS A 151 -13.33 -15.27 9.93
CA HIS A 151 -13.35 -15.73 11.32
C HIS A 151 -13.07 -14.58 12.30
N LEU A 152 -12.12 -13.70 11.97
CA LEU A 152 -11.87 -12.50 12.77
C LEU A 152 -13.08 -11.56 12.78
N ALA A 153 -13.74 -11.35 11.64
CA ALA A 153 -14.97 -10.57 11.53
C ALA A 153 -16.15 -11.19 12.29
N ALA A 154 -16.17 -12.53 12.43
CA ALA A 154 -17.13 -13.27 13.25
C ALA A 154 -16.80 -13.27 14.76
N GLY A 155 -15.69 -12.66 15.17
CA GLY A 155 -15.34 -12.46 16.57
C GLY A 155 -14.32 -13.42 17.16
N VAL A 156 -13.63 -14.20 16.33
CA VAL A 156 -12.49 -15.02 16.80
C VAL A 156 -11.40 -14.09 17.36
N PRO A 157 -10.86 -14.34 18.57
CA PRO A 157 -9.77 -13.55 19.12
C PRO A 157 -8.53 -13.57 18.21
N PHE A 158 -7.88 -12.42 18.03
CA PHE A 158 -6.70 -12.31 17.16
C PHE A 158 -5.58 -13.29 17.55
N GLY A 159 -5.34 -13.47 18.85
CA GLY A 159 -4.32 -14.38 19.37
C GLY A 159 -4.61 -15.87 19.11
N ASP A 160 -5.84 -16.23 18.76
CA ASP A 160 -6.20 -17.62 18.46
C ASP A 160 -5.93 -17.99 16.99
N LEU A 161 -5.58 -17.02 16.14
CA LEU A 161 -5.40 -17.22 14.68
C LEU A 161 -4.15 -18.03 14.32
N GLY A 162 -3.18 -18.18 15.24
CA GLY A 162 -1.99 -19.00 15.03
C GLY A 162 -0.81 -18.61 15.92
N THR A 163 0.39 -19.07 15.56
CA THR A 163 1.60 -18.90 16.37
C THR A 163 2.05 -17.43 16.45
N PRO A 164 2.24 -16.85 17.67
CA PRO A 164 2.75 -15.49 17.82
C PRO A 164 4.14 -15.29 17.23
N ILE A 165 4.38 -14.12 16.62
CA ILE A 165 5.69 -13.70 16.11
C ILE A 165 5.94 -12.23 16.48
N SER A 166 7.20 -11.87 16.74
CA SER A 166 7.57 -10.48 16.97
C SER A 166 7.39 -9.66 15.67
N PRO A 167 6.75 -8.48 15.72
CA PRO A 167 6.71 -7.57 14.57
C PRO A 167 8.09 -7.19 14.01
N SER A 168 9.15 -7.24 14.82
CA SER A 168 10.52 -7.00 14.38
C SER A 168 11.08 -8.08 13.44
N ASP A 169 10.49 -9.29 13.47
CA ASP A 169 10.96 -10.45 12.73
C ASP A 169 10.27 -10.57 11.37
N LEU A 170 9.33 -9.68 11.07
CA LEU A 170 8.61 -9.60 9.79
C LEU A 170 9.51 -9.03 8.69
N VAL A 171 9.24 -9.44 7.44
CA VAL A 171 10.02 -8.97 6.29
C VAL A 171 9.76 -7.48 6.08
N PRO A 172 10.80 -6.61 6.13
CA PRO A 172 10.63 -5.17 5.95
C PRO A 172 10.24 -4.84 4.51
N ALA A 173 9.50 -3.75 4.32
CA ALA A 173 9.23 -3.22 2.99
C ALA A 173 10.50 -2.75 2.28
N THR A 174 10.56 -2.94 0.96
CA THR A 174 11.62 -2.38 0.13
C THR A 174 11.64 -0.87 0.25
N LYS A 175 12.82 -0.30 0.53
CA LYS A 175 13.04 1.14 0.50
C LYS A 175 13.50 1.56 -0.89
N LEU A 176 12.87 2.58 -1.46
CA LEU A 176 13.36 3.20 -2.69
C LEU A 176 14.45 4.24 -2.36
N PRO A 177 15.43 4.43 -3.24
CA PRO A 177 16.51 5.38 -3.01
C PRO A 177 15.99 6.82 -3.01
N ILE A 178 16.44 7.57 -2.02
CA ILE A 178 16.27 9.01 -1.90
C ILE A 178 17.54 9.60 -1.29
N GLU A 179 18.07 10.66 -1.88
CA GLU A 179 19.22 11.39 -1.35
C GLU A 179 18.87 12.87 -1.27
N ILE A 180 18.92 13.38 -0.04
CA ILE A 180 18.64 14.78 0.28
C ILE A 180 19.99 15.50 0.32
N GLY A 181 20.35 16.14 -0.79
CA GLY A 181 21.57 16.95 -0.93
C GLY A 181 21.30 18.45 -0.78
N ALA A 182 22.34 19.22 -0.46
CA ALA A 182 22.25 20.67 -0.43
C ALA A 182 22.06 21.22 -1.86
N GLY A 183 20.89 21.78 -2.14
CA GLY A 183 20.53 22.32 -3.46
C GLY A 183 20.01 21.27 -4.46
N VAL A 184 19.88 20.00 -4.07
CA VAL A 184 19.43 18.93 -4.96
C VAL A 184 18.70 17.82 -4.19
N LEU A 185 17.56 17.38 -4.73
CA LEU A 185 16.89 16.17 -4.30
C LEU A 185 17.05 15.09 -5.38
N ASN A 186 17.74 14.00 -5.07
CA ASN A 186 17.71 12.80 -5.88
C ASN A 186 16.61 11.89 -5.35
N THR A 187 15.64 11.58 -6.19
CA THR A 187 14.51 10.71 -5.88
C THR A 187 14.25 9.79 -7.06
N SER A 188 13.22 8.96 -6.98
CA SER A 188 12.78 8.11 -8.08
C SER A 188 11.27 8.06 -8.14
N VAL A 189 10.74 7.76 -9.32
CA VAL A 189 9.33 7.43 -9.51
C VAL A 189 9.01 6.23 -8.64
N ARG A 190 8.11 6.44 -7.69
CA ARG A 190 7.63 5.46 -6.75
C ARG A 190 6.39 4.74 -7.30
N ILE A 191 5.44 5.51 -7.82
CA ILE A 191 4.22 5.04 -8.49
C ILE A 191 3.96 5.87 -9.75
N VAL A 192 3.37 5.23 -10.76
CA VAL A 192 2.65 5.92 -11.83
C VAL A 192 1.16 5.74 -11.57
N ASP A 193 0.44 6.83 -11.31
CA ASP A 193 -1.00 6.76 -11.03
C ASP A 193 -1.83 6.56 -12.31
N GLY A 194 -3.15 6.41 -12.16
CA GLY A 194 -4.07 6.20 -13.28
C GLY A 194 -4.17 7.36 -14.28
N PHE A 195 -3.68 8.56 -13.94
CA PHE A 195 -3.60 9.71 -14.84
C PHE A 195 -2.23 9.83 -15.51
N GLY A 196 -1.27 8.99 -15.13
CA GLY A 196 0.12 9.06 -15.57
C GLY A 196 0.94 10.10 -14.81
N THR A 197 0.50 10.51 -13.61
CA THR A 197 1.32 11.30 -12.68
C THR A 197 2.47 10.44 -12.17
N LEU A 198 3.66 11.02 -12.10
CA LEU A 198 4.82 10.41 -11.45
C LEU A 198 4.81 10.79 -9.97
N VAL A 199 4.33 9.88 -9.13
CA VAL A 199 4.45 10.01 -7.67
C VAL A 199 5.86 9.60 -7.29
N LEU A 200 6.57 10.43 -6.55
CA LEU A 200 7.99 10.28 -6.25
C LEU A 200 8.22 9.72 -4.84
N THR A 201 9.41 9.19 -4.59
CA THR A 201 9.81 8.68 -3.26
C THR A 201 9.92 9.80 -2.22
N GLY A 202 10.32 11.00 -2.64
CA GLY A 202 10.36 12.19 -1.79
C GLY A 202 8.98 12.69 -1.36
N ASP A 203 8.98 13.50 -0.31
CA ASP A 203 7.83 14.22 0.21
C ASP A 203 8.15 15.71 0.35
N ARG A 204 7.23 16.47 0.96
CA ARG A 204 7.43 17.89 1.23
C ARG A 204 8.67 18.15 2.09
N GLN A 205 8.90 17.34 3.12
CA GLN A 205 10.01 17.54 4.03
C GLN A 205 11.35 17.33 3.30
N ALA A 206 11.44 16.28 2.48
CA ALA A 206 12.63 15.96 1.72
C ALA A 206 12.99 17.07 0.71
N ILE A 207 12.01 17.56 -0.07
CA ILE A 207 12.28 18.61 -1.05
C ILE A 207 12.64 19.95 -0.38
N GLU A 208 11.97 20.32 0.70
CA GLU A 208 12.27 21.56 1.43
C GLU A 208 13.61 21.50 2.16
N ALA A 209 14.01 20.32 2.67
CA ALA A 209 15.34 20.11 3.23
C ALA A 209 16.46 20.22 2.18
N SER A 210 16.18 19.85 0.93
CA SER A 210 17.14 19.94 -0.17
C SER A 210 17.26 21.35 -0.76
N ILE A 211 16.12 21.95 -1.14
CA ILE A 211 16.10 23.19 -1.97
C ILE A 211 15.36 24.36 -1.32
N GLY A 212 15.07 24.27 -0.02
CA GLY A 212 14.38 25.29 0.76
C GLY A 212 12.86 25.31 0.55
N THR A 213 12.16 26.13 1.33
CA THR A 213 10.71 26.32 1.24
C THR A 213 10.29 26.74 -0.16
N LEU A 214 9.26 26.10 -0.72
CA LEU A 214 8.74 26.39 -2.07
C LEU A 214 7.37 27.07 -2.00
N THR A 215 7.20 28.11 -2.81
CA THR A 215 5.90 28.77 -3.02
C THR A 215 5.40 28.57 -4.44
N SER A 216 4.08 28.65 -4.64
CA SER A 216 3.48 28.46 -5.96
C SER A 216 4.07 29.44 -6.97
N GLY A 217 4.55 28.92 -8.10
CA GLY A 217 5.24 29.68 -9.14
C GLY A 217 6.77 29.62 -9.05
N ASP A 218 7.36 29.12 -7.95
CA ASP A 218 8.81 28.96 -7.83
C ASP A 218 9.34 28.05 -8.95
N PRO A 219 10.37 28.48 -9.71
CA PRO A 219 10.84 27.73 -10.85
C PRO A 219 11.74 26.56 -10.43
N LEU A 220 11.57 25.43 -11.11
CA LEU A 220 12.29 24.19 -10.87
C LEU A 220 12.92 23.68 -12.16
N LYS A 221 14.09 23.05 -12.01
CA LYS A 221 14.71 22.20 -13.03
C LYS A 221 14.58 20.75 -12.57
N ILE A 222 14.03 19.92 -13.44
CA ILE A 222 13.79 18.51 -13.14
C ILE A 222 14.40 17.64 -14.23
N SER A 223 15.15 16.61 -13.83
CA SER A 223 15.55 15.51 -14.70
C SER A 223 14.63 14.33 -14.44
N VAL A 224 14.11 13.69 -15.49
CA VAL A 224 13.36 12.43 -15.43
C VAL A 224 14.08 11.44 -16.35
N GLY A 225 14.79 10.46 -15.78
CA GLY A 225 15.80 9.71 -16.51
C GLY A 225 16.81 10.67 -17.16
N ASP A 226 17.04 10.49 -18.46
CA ASP A 226 17.98 11.31 -19.25
C ASP A 226 17.36 12.62 -19.79
N GLN A 227 16.06 12.84 -19.56
CA GLN A 227 15.35 14.01 -20.07
C GLN A 227 15.35 15.13 -19.04
N GLN A 228 15.59 16.36 -19.47
CA GLN A 228 15.50 17.55 -18.62
C GLN A 228 14.31 18.42 -19.00
N LEU A 229 13.68 19.01 -17.98
CA LEU A 229 12.60 19.96 -18.13
C LEU A 229 12.74 21.12 -17.14
N THR A 230 12.06 22.22 -17.46
CA THR A 230 11.78 23.29 -16.50
C THR A 230 10.29 23.30 -16.22
N THR A 231 9.93 23.56 -14.97
CA THR A 231 8.55 23.65 -14.51
C THR A 231 8.49 24.58 -13.31
N VAL A 232 7.34 24.66 -12.67
CA VAL A 232 7.13 25.40 -11.43
C VAL A 232 6.66 24.47 -10.33
N TRP A 233 6.90 24.89 -9.10
CA TRP A 233 6.15 24.41 -7.96
C TRP A 233 4.71 24.93 -8.04
N ALA A 234 3.73 24.04 -7.93
CA ALA A 234 2.31 24.37 -8.05
C ALA A 234 1.51 23.79 -6.89
N ASN A 235 0.30 24.30 -6.69
CA ASN A 235 -0.66 23.75 -5.73
C ASN A 235 -1.73 22.90 -6.42
N ARG A 236 -2.04 23.17 -7.69
CA ARG A 236 -3.06 22.45 -8.47
C ARG A 236 -2.77 22.51 -9.97
N PHE A 237 -3.37 21.60 -10.74
CA PHE A 237 -3.20 21.51 -12.19
C PHE A 237 -3.46 22.82 -12.95
N GLY A 238 -4.44 23.62 -12.50
CA GLY A 238 -4.79 24.90 -13.13
C GLY A 238 -3.77 26.02 -12.93
N ASP A 239 -2.73 25.82 -12.11
CA ASP A 239 -1.67 26.82 -11.91
C ASP A 239 -0.69 26.87 -13.11
N VAL A 240 -0.78 25.92 -14.04
CA VAL A 240 0.01 25.90 -15.29
C VAL A 240 -0.91 25.72 -16.52
N PRO A 241 -0.51 26.20 -17.71
CA PRO A 241 -1.26 25.96 -18.94
C PRO A 241 -1.45 24.47 -19.25
N GLU A 242 -2.44 24.15 -20.08
CA GLU A 242 -2.62 22.78 -20.55
C GLU A 242 -1.35 22.23 -21.21
N SER A 243 -1.12 20.93 -21.04
CA SER A 243 0.07 20.24 -21.54
C SER A 243 1.40 20.73 -20.97
N GLN A 244 1.41 21.58 -19.93
CA GLN A 244 2.62 21.95 -19.22
C GLN A 244 2.84 21.08 -17.99
N PRO A 245 4.11 20.76 -17.64
CA PRO A 245 4.43 20.06 -16.42
C PRO A 245 4.21 20.93 -15.19
N LEU A 246 3.94 20.28 -14.05
CA LEU A 246 3.93 20.88 -12.72
C LEU A 246 4.50 19.91 -11.68
N CYS A 247 5.24 20.43 -10.70
CA CYS A 247 5.66 19.67 -9.53
C CYS A 247 4.90 20.17 -8.30
N TYR A 248 4.37 19.25 -7.50
CA TYR A 248 3.45 19.59 -6.41
C TYR A 248 3.44 18.51 -5.33
N ILE A 249 2.68 18.74 -4.26
CA ILE A 249 2.32 17.72 -3.28
C ILE A 249 0.92 17.22 -3.57
N ASP A 250 0.75 15.92 -3.77
CA ASP A 250 -0.54 15.31 -4.03
C ASP A 250 -1.44 15.25 -2.78
N SER A 251 -2.67 14.75 -2.93
CA SER A 251 -3.62 14.63 -1.82
C SER A 251 -3.18 13.66 -0.73
N ALA A 252 -2.23 12.77 -1.01
CA ALA A 252 -1.65 11.83 -0.06
C ALA A 252 -0.36 12.39 0.60
N GLY A 253 0.01 13.65 0.34
CA GLY A 253 1.20 14.28 0.92
C GLY A 253 2.50 13.90 0.22
N ARG A 254 2.45 13.27 -0.95
CA ARG A 254 3.62 12.78 -1.70
C ARG A 254 4.07 13.82 -2.72
N LEU A 255 5.38 13.88 -2.96
CA LEU A 255 5.92 14.70 -4.04
C LEU A 255 5.54 14.10 -5.39
N ALA A 256 5.03 14.91 -6.30
CA ALA A 256 4.53 14.44 -7.59
C ALA A 256 4.96 15.35 -8.74
N LEU A 257 5.13 14.76 -9.92
CA LEU A 257 5.29 15.43 -11.20
C LEU A 257 4.17 15.01 -12.14
N ALA A 258 3.37 15.96 -12.60
CA ALA A 258 2.26 15.73 -13.51
C ALA A 258 2.36 16.61 -14.76
N ILE A 259 1.51 16.31 -15.76
CA ILE A 259 1.20 17.20 -16.87
C ILE A 259 -0.23 17.66 -16.71
N ASN A 260 -0.50 18.97 -16.79
CA ASN A 260 -1.89 19.44 -16.76
C ASN A 260 -2.66 18.88 -17.97
N ARG A 261 -3.70 18.08 -17.69
CA ARG A 261 -4.50 17.34 -18.69
C ARG A 261 -3.66 16.42 -19.59
N GLY A 262 -2.63 15.79 -19.05
CA GLY A 262 -1.83 14.80 -19.78
C GLY A 262 -1.11 13.83 -18.85
N SER A 263 -0.40 12.88 -19.44
CA SER A 263 0.38 11.86 -18.72
C SER A 263 1.87 12.23 -18.69
N ALA A 264 2.44 12.39 -17.50
CA ALA A 264 3.89 12.59 -17.33
C ALA A 264 4.66 11.30 -17.63
N ALA A 265 4.10 10.14 -17.25
CA ALA A 265 4.66 8.85 -17.56
C ALA A 265 4.81 8.62 -19.07
N GLU A 266 3.77 8.92 -19.87
CA GLU A 266 3.84 8.80 -21.33
C GLU A 266 4.81 9.84 -21.92
N ARG A 267 4.72 11.10 -21.48
CA ARG A 267 5.56 12.17 -22.03
C ARG A 267 7.05 11.91 -21.84
N TYR A 268 7.43 11.38 -20.67
CA TYR A 268 8.83 11.18 -20.31
C TYR A 268 9.27 9.71 -20.44
N GLY A 269 8.40 8.81 -20.90
CA GLY A 269 8.66 7.37 -20.93
C GLY A 269 9.03 6.80 -19.55
N ALA A 270 8.51 7.41 -18.49
CA ALA A 270 8.90 7.14 -17.12
C ALA A 270 8.04 6.03 -16.52
N VAL A 271 8.70 5.13 -15.82
CA VAL A 271 8.10 4.00 -15.12
C VAL A 271 8.57 4.00 -13.68
N ARG A 272 8.06 3.08 -12.88
CA ARG A 272 8.53 2.87 -11.52
C ARG A 272 10.06 2.68 -11.50
N ARG A 273 10.72 3.28 -10.50
CA ARG A 273 12.18 3.40 -10.32
C ARG A 273 12.90 4.26 -11.35
N THR A 274 12.22 4.92 -12.30
CA THR A 274 12.87 5.94 -13.13
C THR A 274 13.48 7.02 -12.22
N PRO A 275 14.78 7.33 -12.34
CA PRO A 275 15.43 8.36 -11.54
C PRO A 275 14.83 9.74 -11.80
N VAL A 276 14.67 10.54 -10.75
CA VAL A 276 14.22 11.93 -10.84
C VAL A 276 15.12 12.82 -9.99
N VAL A 277 15.64 13.89 -10.58
CA VAL A 277 16.51 14.86 -9.89
C VAL A 277 15.84 16.21 -9.93
N ILE A 278 15.72 16.89 -8.78
CA ILE A 278 15.03 18.17 -8.67
C ILE A 278 15.97 19.21 -8.07
N THR A 279 16.08 20.35 -8.73
CA THR A 279 16.81 21.53 -8.26
C THR A 279 15.97 22.80 -8.48
N ARG A 280 16.31 23.89 -7.78
CA ARG A 280 15.80 25.22 -8.13
C ARG A 280 16.39 25.66 -9.47
N ALA A 281 15.59 26.35 -10.28
CA ALA A 281 16.02 26.88 -11.58
C ALA A 281 16.98 28.06 -11.46
#